data_AF-E1KQY8-F1
#
_entry.id   AF-E1KQY8-F1
#
_cell.length_a   1.000
_cell.length_b   1.000
_cell.length_c   1.000
_cell.angle_alpha   90.00
_cell.angle_beta   90.00
_cell.angle_gamma   90.00
#
_symmetry.space_group_name_H-M   'P 1'
#
loop_
_entity.id
_entity.type
_entity.pdbx_description
1 polymer ?
#
loop_
_entity_poly.entity_id
_entity_poly.type
_entity_poly.pdbx_seq_one_letter_code
_entity_poly.pdbx_strand_id
1 'polypeptide(L)'
;MYKQLTSEQRYTISVLLQNRTKQKDIAKAINVSASTVSREIRRNSGVRRHYNWETAQANAVQTRRRKPGNRSVDKDVMEEAKRLLITEQWSPEQISGVLAKDGKYISHETIYRMIRKDKAEGGTLYKHCRHKLKHRTRPVGGRRISIPNRTSISERPTEVDGKRFGDFEMDTIVGRGNHGAIVTLIERSTNMLFMRKLKKGKNAKELARTVIHLLSPFKEHVKSITTDNGTEFACHEMIGKILGVTIYFADPYASWQKGAIENANGLIRQYVPKTETFEHVSHQQITKFSKKINMRPRKKLEFKTPYECFYEQIK
;
A
#
# COMPACT_ATOMS: atom_id res chain seq x y z
N MET A 1 16.53 -28.61 -9.44
CA MET A 1 17.13 -27.33 -8.99
C MET A 1 18.66 -27.49 -8.96
N TYR A 2 19.42 -26.66 -9.68
CA TYR A 2 20.88 -26.75 -9.74
C TYR A 2 21.52 -26.09 -8.51
N LYS A 3 22.16 -26.86 -7.64
CA LYS A 3 22.85 -26.37 -6.43
C LYS A 3 24.33 -26.19 -6.74
N GLN A 4 24.86 -24.98 -6.55
CA GLN A 4 26.29 -24.72 -6.71
C GLN A 4 27.07 -25.40 -5.58
N LEU A 5 28.28 -25.91 -5.90
CA LEU A 5 29.17 -26.49 -4.90
C LEU A 5 29.61 -25.41 -3.90
N THR A 6 29.73 -25.77 -2.63
CA THR A 6 30.30 -24.89 -1.58
C THR A 6 31.82 -24.90 -1.61
N SER A 7 32.46 -24.03 -0.82
CA SER A 7 33.92 -23.99 -0.72
C SER A 7 34.47 -25.29 -0.12
N GLU A 8 33.78 -25.82 0.89
CA GLU A 8 34.11 -27.07 1.58
C GLU A 8 34.00 -28.25 0.61
N GLN A 9 32.93 -28.31 -0.18
CA GLN A 9 32.78 -29.35 -1.20
C GLN A 9 33.88 -29.29 -2.26
N ARG A 10 34.32 -28.10 -2.69
CA ARG A 10 35.45 -27.94 -3.61
C ARG A 10 36.77 -28.38 -3.00
N TYR A 11 36.99 -28.07 -1.71
CA TYR A 11 38.15 -28.53 -0.96
C TYR A 11 38.19 -30.06 -0.89
N THR A 12 37.07 -30.70 -0.52
CA THR A 12 36.97 -32.16 -0.48
C THR A 12 37.25 -32.82 -1.83
N ILE A 13 36.78 -32.24 -2.94
CA ILE A 13 37.11 -32.71 -4.30
C ILE A 13 38.63 -32.67 -4.54
N SER A 14 39.31 -31.58 -4.15
CA SER A 14 40.75 -31.42 -4.35
C SER A 14 41.56 -32.46 -3.56
N VAL A 15 41.22 -32.68 -2.29
CA VAL A 15 41.92 -33.64 -1.42
C VAL A 15 41.72 -35.08 -1.92
N LEU A 16 40.48 -35.47 -2.25
CA LEU A 16 40.20 -36.84 -2.69
C LEU A 16 40.79 -37.15 -4.08
N LEU A 17 40.95 -36.15 -4.95
CA LEU A 17 41.67 -36.34 -6.22
C LEU A 17 43.17 -36.57 -6.02
N GLN A 18 43.80 -35.92 -5.04
CA GLN A 18 45.20 -36.19 -4.69
C GLN A 18 45.39 -37.62 -4.19
N ASN A 19 44.40 -38.15 -3.46
CA ASN A 19 44.36 -39.54 -3.00
C ASN A 19 43.93 -40.55 -4.08
N ARG A 20 43.83 -40.14 -5.35
CA ARG A 20 43.45 -40.97 -6.51
C ARG A 20 42.06 -41.63 -6.38
N THR A 21 41.16 -41.06 -5.58
CA THR A 21 39.79 -41.55 -5.43
C THR A 21 38.98 -41.33 -6.72
N LYS A 22 38.16 -42.30 -7.11
CA LYS A 22 37.34 -42.21 -8.33
C LYS A 22 36.27 -41.12 -8.18
N GLN A 23 35.97 -40.40 -9.26
CA GLN A 23 34.97 -39.30 -9.26
C GLN A 23 33.58 -39.72 -8.75
N LYS A 24 33.18 -40.98 -8.98
CA LYS A 24 31.90 -41.53 -8.49
C LYS A 24 31.86 -41.58 -6.96
N ASP A 25 32.98 -41.91 -6.31
CA ASP A 25 33.06 -42.04 -4.86
C ASP A 25 33.22 -40.67 -4.20
N ILE A 26 33.92 -39.74 -4.85
CA ILE A 26 33.95 -38.31 -4.46
C ILE A 26 32.53 -37.73 -4.45
N ALA A 27 31.76 -38.01 -5.50
CA ALA A 27 30.38 -37.51 -5.63
C ALA A 27 29.47 -38.04 -4.50
N LYS A 28 29.61 -39.32 -4.13
CA LYS A 28 28.92 -39.90 -2.96
C LYS A 28 29.35 -39.22 -1.66
N ALA A 29 30.64 -39.01 -1.45
CA ALA A 29 31.18 -38.42 -0.22
C ALA A 29 30.67 -36.99 0.05
N ILE A 30 30.49 -36.17 -1.00
CA ILE A 30 29.97 -34.79 -0.87
C ILE A 30 28.47 -34.67 -1.15
N ASN A 31 27.77 -35.79 -1.32
CA ASN A 31 26.35 -35.90 -1.60
C ASN A 31 25.87 -35.09 -2.84
N VAL A 32 26.55 -35.28 -3.98
CA VAL A 32 26.17 -34.67 -5.27
C VAL A 32 26.22 -35.70 -6.40
N SER A 33 25.67 -35.36 -7.58
CA SER A 33 25.76 -36.24 -8.75
C SER A 33 27.19 -36.33 -9.30
N ALA A 34 27.58 -37.49 -9.83
CA ALA A 34 28.89 -37.67 -10.50
C ALA A 34 29.09 -36.67 -11.66
N SER A 35 28.02 -36.34 -12.38
CA SER A 35 28.05 -35.32 -13.44
C SER A 35 28.35 -33.91 -12.90
N THR A 36 28.03 -33.60 -11.64
CA THR A 36 28.40 -32.32 -11.00
C THR A 36 29.91 -32.25 -10.77
N VAL A 37 30.49 -33.31 -10.20
CA VAL A 37 31.95 -33.40 -9.94
C VAL A 37 32.73 -33.35 -11.27
N SER A 38 32.31 -34.15 -12.25
CA SER A 38 32.95 -34.17 -13.58
C SER A 38 32.93 -32.78 -14.26
N ARG A 39 31.78 -32.09 -14.22
CA ARG A 39 31.67 -30.73 -14.78
C ARG A 39 32.52 -29.71 -14.03
N GLU A 40 32.62 -29.80 -12.71
CA GLU A 40 33.43 -28.91 -11.90
C GLU A 40 34.92 -29.09 -12.19
N ILE A 41 35.39 -30.35 -12.23
CA ILE A 41 36.78 -30.69 -12.57
C ILE A 41 37.09 -30.20 -13.97
N ARG A 42 36.25 -30.51 -14.97
CA ARG A 42 36.48 -30.09 -16.36
C ARG A 42 36.53 -28.58 -16.52
N ARG A 43 35.73 -27.83 -15.75
CA ARG A 43 35.66 -26.37 -15.82
C ARG A 43 36.88 -25.69 -15.20
N ASN A 44 37.43 -26.27 -14.14
CA ASN A 44 38.44 -25.61 -13.30
C ASN A 44 39.83 -26.28 -13.32
N SER A 45 39.98 -27.42 -14.00
CA SER A 45 41.30 -28.00 -14.25
C SER A 45 41.91 -27.29 -15.44
N GLY A 46 42.98 -26.52 -15.21
CA GLY A 46 43.69 -25.81 -16.28
C GLY A 46 44.34 -26.76 -17.30
N VAL A 47 45.17 -26.22 -18.20
CA VAL A 47 45.83 -26.99 -19.29
C VAL A 47 46.61 -28.21 -18.78
N ARG A 48 47.19 -28.13 -17.58
CA ARG A 48 47.93 -29.23 -16.92
C ARG A 48 47.04 -30.26 -16.23
N ARG A 49 45.72 -30.21 -16.39
CA ARG A 49 44.71 -31.11 -15.78
C ARG A 49 44.77 -31.23 -14.25
N HIS A 50 45.40 -30.25 -13.58
CA HIS A 50 45.46 -30.19 -12.14
C HIS A 50 44.28 -29.36 -11.61
N TYR A 51 43.49 -29.96 -10.71
CA TYR A 51 42.37 -29.30 -10.04
C TYR A 51 42.83 -28.67 -8.72
N ASN A 52 42.64 -27.36 -8.57
CA ASN A 52 42.92 -26.61 -7.34
C ASN A 52 41.62 -25.95 -6.85
N TRP A 53 41.25 -26.21 -5.59
CA TRP A 53 39.99 -25.73 -5.02
C TRP A 53 39.94 -24.20 -4.82
N GLU A 54 41.06 -23.56 -4.48
CA GLU A 54 41.14 -22.10 -4.28
C GLU A 54 40.89 -21.38 -5.61
N THR A 55 41.50 -21.88 -6.69
CA THR A 55 41.30 -21.36 -8.04
C THR A 55 39.87 -21.59 -8.51
N ALA A 56 39.32 -22.79 -8.28
CA ALA A 56 37.93 -23.11 -8.61
C ALA A 56 36.94 -22.21 -7.85
N GLN A 57 37.20 -21.93 -6.57
CA GLN A 57 36.40 -21.03 -5.75
C GLN A 57 36.51 -19.58 -6.24
N ALA A 58 37.72 -19.10 -6.53
CA ALA A 58 37.95 -17.76 -7.08
C ALA A 58 37.22 -17.57 -8.42
N ASN A 59 37.31 -18.55 -9.33
CA ASN A 59 36.60 -18.55 -10.61
C ASN A 59 35.08 -18.57 -10.44
N ALA A 60 34.55 -19.33 -9.47
CA ALA A 60 33.13 -19.34 -9.16
C ALA A 60 32.65 -17.98 -8.64
N VAL A 61 33.42 -17.33 -7.75
CA VAL A 61 33.15 -15.98 -7.26
C VAL A 61 33.21 -14.95 -8.39
N GLN A 62 34.23 -15.01 -9.25
CA GLN A 62 34.39 -14.10 -10.38
C GLN A 62 33.27 -14.29 -11.41
N THR A 63 32.88 -15.52 -11.71
CA THR A 63 31.75 -15.82 -12.61
C THR A 63 30.43 -15.33 -12.02
N ARG A 64 30.23 -15.46 -10.70
CA ARG A 64 29.05 -14.92 -10.01
C ARG A 64 28.99 -13.39 -10.08
N ARG A 65 30.15 -12.72 -10.05
CA ARG A 65 30.26 -11.26 -10.25
C ARG A 65 30.00 -10.86 -11.71
N ARG A 66 30.51 -11.64 -12.68
CA ARG A 66 30.38 -11.37 -14.13
C ARG A 66 29.00 -11.73 -14.70
N LYS A 67 28.33 -12.73 -14.13
CA LYS A 67 26.98 -13.15 -14.49
C LYS A 67 26.04 -12.84 -13.32
N PRO A 68 25.62 -11.58 -13.15
CA PRO A 68 24.56 -11.28 -12.20
C PRO A 68 23.31 -12.05 -12.64
N GLY A 69 22.97 -13.08 -11.88
CA GLY A 69 21.75 -13.84 -12.06
C GLY A 69 20.55 -12.97 -11.70
N ASN A 70 20.07 -12.21 -12.69
CA ASN A 70 18.74 -11.60 -12.85
C ASN A 70 18.92 -10.52 -13.91
N ARG A 71 18.10 -10.52 -14.96
CA ARG A 71 18.03 -9.38 -15.90
C ARG A 71 17.92 -8.12 -15.06
N SER A 72 18.92 -7.23 -15.15
CA SER A 72 18.84 -5.93 -14.50
C SER A 72 17.55 -5.27 -14.96
N VAL A 73 16.75 -4.75 -14.03
CA VAL A 73 15.58 -3.96 -14.39
C VAL A 73 16.05 -2.83 -15.29
N ASP A 74 15.33 -2.60 -16.37
CA ASP A 74 15.61 -1.54 -17.31
C ASP A 74 15.72 -0.19 -16.58
N LYS A 75 16.69 0.64 -16.98
CA LYS A 75 16.94 1.94 -16.34
C LYS A 75 15.72 2.85 -16.48
N ASP A 76 15.03 2.81 -17.62
CA ASP A 76 13.87 3.67 -17.87
C ASP A 76 12.69 3.27 -16.99
N VAL A 77 12.50 1.97 -16.78
CA VAL A 77 11.49 1.44 -15.83
C VAL A 77 11.83 1.87 -14.40
N MET A 78 13.12 1.90 -14.06
CA MET A 78 13.55 2.32 -12.72
C MET A 78 13.37 3.81 -12.48
N GLU A 79 13.72 4.65 -13.46
CA GLU A 79 13.51 6.10 -13.39
C GLU A 79 12.02 6.46 -13.36
N GLU A 80 11.19 5.77 -14.15
CA GLU A 80 9.75 5.97 -14.11
C GLU A 80 9.15 5.59 -12.74
N ALA A 81 9.61 4.48 -12.14
CA ALA A 81 9.21 4.10 -10.79
C ALA A 81 9.61 5.15 -9.74
N LYS A 82 10.80 5.76 -9.87
CA LYS A 82 11.23 6.89 -9.02
C LYS A 82 10.36 8.12 -9.24
N ARG A 83 10.06 8.47 -10.48
CA ARG A 83 9.20 9.60 -10.84
C ARG A 83 7.83 9.46 -10.18
N LEU A 84 7.17 8.31 -10.33
CA LEU A 84 5.87 8.02 -9.72
C LEU A 84 5.92 8.05 -8.18
N LEU A 85 7.00 7.56 -7.58
CA LEU A 85 7.20 7.65 -6.13
C LEU A 85 7.31 9.10 -5.65
N ILE A 86 8.07 9.94 -6.34
CA ILE A 86 8.34 11.32 -5.92
C ILE A 86 7.14 12.23 -6.18
N THR A 87 6.64 12.20 -7.42
CA THR A 87 5.59 13.12 -7.91
C THR A 87 4.22 12.71 -7.39
N GLU A 88 3.86 11.43 -7.53
CA GLU A 88 2.54 10.92 -7.19
C GLU A 88 2.44 10.32 -5.78
N GLN A 89 3.58 9.99 -5.15
CA GLN A 89 3.63 9.40 -3.80
C GLN A 89 2.88 8.04 -3.73
N TRP A 90 2.89 7.32 -4.85
CA TRP A 90 2.36 5.95 -4.93
C TRP A 90 3.24 4.99 -4.14
N SER A 91 2.65 3.92 -3.61
CA SER A 91 3.42 2.89 -2.90
C SER A 91 4.18 2.03 -3.91
N PRO A 92 5.29 1.40 -3.51
CA PRO A 92 6.02 0.45 -4.36
C PRO A 92 5.13 -0.63 -5.01
N GLU A 93 4.13 -1.12 -4.29
CA GLU A 93 3.16 -2.09 -4.83
C GLU A 93 2.26 -1.48 -5.91
N GLN A 94 1.80 -0.24 -5.73
CA GLN A 94 0.98 0.46 -6.74
C GLN A 94 1.78 0.75 -8.01
N ILE A 95 3.02 1.22 -7.85
CA ILE A 95 3.93 1.49 -8.97
C ILE A 95 4.20 0.20 -9.75
N SER A 96 4.54 -0.88 -9.05
CA SER A 96 4.76 -2.21 -9.64
C SER A 96 3.54 -2.69 -10.44
N GLY A 97 2.33 -2.56 -9.87
CA GLY A 97 1.10 -2.99 -10.52
C GLY A 97 0.70 -2.16 -11.73
N VAL A 98 0.85 -0.83 -11.68
CA VAL A 98 0.55 0.04 -12.84
C VAL A 98 1.53 -0.21 -13.97
N LEU A 99 2.84 -0.24 -13.68
CA LEU A 99 3.84 -0.46 -14.72
C LEU A 99 3.69 -1.83 -15.39
N ALA A 100 3.27 -2.86 -14.63
CA ALA A 100 3.01 -4.18 -15.20
C ALA A 100 1.88 -4.19 -16.25
N LYS A 101 0.89 -3.27 -16.14
CA LYS A 101 -0.16 -3.11 -17.17
C LYS A 101 0.39 -2.56 -18.48
N ASP A 102 1.41 -1.72 -18.40
CA ASP A 102 2.10 -1.12 -19.55
C ASP A 102 3.21 -2.03 -20.11
N GLY A 103 3.25 -3.30 -19.70
CA GLY A 103 4.30 -4.27 -20.07
C GLY A 103 5.66 -4.02 -19.43
N LYS A 104 5.76 -3.10 -18.45
CA LYS A 104 6.99 -2.73 -17.74
C LYS A 104 7.06 -3.43 -16.39
N TYR A 105 7.83 -4.51 -16.31
CA TYR A 105 7.87 -5.33 -15.10
C TYR A 105 8.97 -4.90 -14.12
N ILE A 106 8.56 -4.46 -12.94
CA ILE A 106 9.44 -4.23 -11.79
C ILE A 106 8.76 -4.75 -10.52
N SER A 107 9.47 -5.53 -9.71
CA SER A 107 8.95 -5.99 -8.41
C SER A 107 8.96 -4.85 -7.39
N HIS A 108 7.91 -4.74 -6.57
CA HIS A 108 7.85 -3.80 -5.45
C HIS A 108 9.05 -3.95 -4.49
N GLU A 109 9.62 -5.15 -4.33
CA GLU A 109 10.81 -5.37 -3.52
C GLU A 109 12.07 -4.74 -4.13
N THR A 110 12.14 -4.66 -5.46
CA THR A 110 13.23 -3.94 -6.14
C THR A 110 13.14 -2.45 -5.87
N ILE A 111 11.94 -1.89 -5.88
CA ILE A 111 11.69 -0.49 -5.52
C ILE A 111 12.03 -0.25 -4.03
N TYR A 112 11.64 -1.15 -3.12
CA TYR A 112 12.03 -1.06 -1.71
C TYR A 112 13.55 -1.15 -1.51
N ARG A 113 14.25 -2.01 -2.26
CA ARG A 113 15.71 -2.09 -2.21
C ARG A 113 16.35 -0.79 -2.68
N MET A 114 15.83 -0.17 -3.74
CA MET A 114 16.26 1.15 -4.20
C MET A 114 16.07 2.21 -3.11
N ILE A 115 14.88 2.28 -2.49
CA ILE A 115 14.58 3.24 -1.42
C ILE A 115 15.51 3.05 -0.22
N ARG A 116 15.75 1.80 0.19
CA ARG A 116 16.65 1.48 1.31
C ARG A 116 18.11 1.86 1.01
N LYS A 117 18.56 1.60 -0.22
CA LYS A 117 19.90 1.97 -0.68
C LYS A 117 20.07 3.50 -0.67
N ASP A 118 19.14 4.22 -1.29
CA ASP A 118 19.12 5.69 -1.29
C ASP A 118 19.15 6.25 0.14
N LYS A 119 18.34 5.70 1.05
CA LYS A 119 18.35 6.10 2.47
C LYS A 119 19.70 5.87 3.14
N ALA A 120 20.36 4.73 2.88
CA ALA A 120 21.68 4.43 3.44
C ALA A 120 22.78 5.37 2.91
N GLU A 121 22.60 5.89 1.69
CA GLU A 121 23.48 6.85 1.02
C GLU A 121 23.13 8.32 1.36
N GLY A 122 22.20 8.56 2.30
CA GLY A 122 21.81 9.90 2.73
C GLY A 122 20.70 10.56 1.89
N GLY A 123 20.12 9.82 0.94
CA GLY A 123 19.03 10.27 0.08
C GLY A 123 17.68 10.46 0.79
N THR A 124 16.67 10.83 0.00
CA THR A 124 15.37 11.29 0.52
C THR A 124 14.16 10.51 0.01
N LEU A 125 14.34 9.46 -0.79
CA LEU A 125 13.23 8.69 -1.38
C LEU A 125 12.28 8.12 -0.33
N TYR A 126 12.80 7.73 0.84
CA TYR A 126 11.98 7.23 1.94
C TYR A 126 10.99 8.28 2.49
N LYS A 127 11.25 9.59 2.32
CA LYS A 127 10.35 10.67 2.77
C LYS A 127 9.08 10.75 1.92
N HIS A 128 9.13 10.23 0.69
CA HIS A 128 7.97 10.10 -0.18
C HIS A 128 7.13 8.84 0.13
N CYS A 129 7.66 7.93 0.94
CA CYS A 129 6.92 6.79 1.47
C CYS A 129 6.05 7.18 2.68
N ARG A 130 4.88 6.56 2.77
CA ARG A 130 3.81 6.98 3.68
C ARG A 130 3.98 6.52 5.14
N HIS A 131 4.64 5.38 5.38
CA HIS A 131 4.69 4.79 6.71
C HIS A 131 5.77 5.43 7.59
N LYS A 132 5.33 6.30 8.50
CA LYS A 132 6.05 6.60 9.75
C LYS A 132 5.32 5.84 10.84
N LEU A 133 5.76 4.62 11.13
CA LEU A 133 5.16 3.79 12.18
C LEU A 133 5.20 4.56 13.51
N LYS A 134 4.03 4.99 14.00
CA LYS A 134 3.82 5.39 15.39
C LYS A 134 2.51 4.75 15.84
N HIS A 135 2.64 3.67 16.60
CA HIS A 135 1.53 3.20 17.42
C HIS A 135 1.35 4.17 18.58
N ARG A 136 0.11 4.59 18.81
CA ARG A 136 -0.25 5.37 19.98
C ARG A 136 -1.47 4.73 20.61
N THR A 137 -1.33 4.35 21.88
CA THR A 137 -2.44 3.98 22.74
C THR A 137 -3.21 5.25 23.09
N ARG A 138 -4.54 5.23 22.94
CA ARG A 138 -5.42 6.28 23.45
C ARG A 138 -6.12 5.73 24.69
N PRO A 139 -6.07 6.43 25.84
CA PRO A 139 -6.94 6.10 26.96
C PRO A 139 -8.40 6.32 26.53
N VAL A 140 -9.26 5.39 26.94
CA VAL A 140 -10.67 5.32 26.57
C VAL A 140 -11.49 5.93 27.69
N GLY A 141 -12.15 7.06 27.42
CA GLY A 141 -13.05 7.71 28.38
C GLY A 141 -13.86 8.78 27.68
N GLY A 142 -15.13 8.50 27.43
CA GLY A 142 -16.08 9.45 26.83
C GLY A 142 -17.48 9.19 27.35
N ARG A 143 -18.20 10.27 27.68
CA ARG A 143 -19.62 10.21 28.09
C ARG A 143 -20.44 9.61 26.95
N ARG A 144 -21.33 8.67 27.27
CA ARG A 144 -22.24 8.03 26.31
C ARG A 144 -23.29 9.08 25.91
N ILE A 145 -23.13 9.70 24.75
CA ILE A 145 -24.12 10.65 24.21
C ILE A 145 -25.09 9.86 23.33
N SER A 146 -26.39 9.99 23.61
CA SER A 146 -27.44 9.34 22.83
C SER A 146 -27.82 10.23 21.66
N ILE A 147 -27.67 9.74 20.42
CA ILE A 147 -28.21 10.37 19.22
C ILE A 147 -29.64 9.82 19.05
N PRO A 148 -30.69 10.66 19.09
CA PRO A 148 -32.07 10.23 18.88
C PRO A 148 -32.25 9.57 17.50
N ASN A 149 -33.18 8.62 17.38
CA ASN A 149 -33.62 8.01 16.11
C ASN A 149 -32.53 7.37 15.23
N ARG A 150 -31.40 6.97 15.81
CA ARG A 150 -30.34 6.32 15.04
C ARG A 150 -30.73 4.90 14.60
N THR A 151 -30.38 4.54 13.37
CA THR A 151 -30.44 3.16 12.88
C THR A 151 -29.13 2.44 13.20
N SER A 152 -29.21 1.30 13.87
CA SER A 152 -28.02 0.53 14.25
C SER A 152 -27.35 -0.08 13.02
N ILE A 153 -26.02 -0.21 13.03
CA ILE A 153 -25.30 -0.94 11.98
C ILE A 153 -25.68 -2.43 11.91
N SER A 154 -26.24 -3.00 12.98
CA SER A 154 -26.78 -4.37 12.99
C SER A 154 -27.98 -4.54 12.05
N GLU A 155 -28.68 -3.45 11.73
CA GLU A 155 -29.83 -3.44 10.80
C GLU A 155 -29.39 -3.26 9.34
N ARG A 156 -28.08 -3.15 9.08
CA ARG A 156 -27.55 -2.96 7.74
C ARG A 156 -27.68 -4.24 6.93
N PRO A 157 -28.23 -4.19 5.71
CA PRO A 157 -28.43 -5.40 4.91
C PRO A 157 -27.07 -5.96 4.46
N THR A 158 -27.03 -7.28 4.23
CA THR A 158 -25.80 -8.04 3.95
C THR A 158 -25.10 -7.60 2.66
N GLU A 159 -25.86 -7.05 1.71
CA GLU A 159 -25.38 -6.43 0.47
C GLU A 159 -24.45 -5.23 0.68
N VAL A 160 -24.43 -4.61 1.89
CA VAL A 160 -23.48 -3.55 2.24
C VAL A 160 -22.15 -4.16 2.69
N ASP A 161 -21.57 -5.00 1.85
CA ASP A 161 -20.34 -5.75 2.10
C ASP A 161 -19.05 -4.97 1.73
N GLY A 162 -19.21 -3.80 1.10
CA GLY A 162 -18.10 -2.97 0.61
C GLY A 162 -17.69 -3.27 -0.84
N LYS A 163 -18.47 -4.08 -1.56
CA LYS A 163 -18.37 -4.30 -3.01
C LYS A 163 -19.51 -3.64 -3.76
N ARG A 164 -20.71 -3.57 -3.17
CA ARG A 164 -21.85 -2.87 -3.79
C ARG A 164 -21.56 -1.38 -3.94
N PHE A 165 -21.80 -0.86 -5.15
CA PHE A 165 -21.68 0.56 -5.42
C PHE A 165 -22.79 1.37 -4.75
N GLY A 166 -22.42 2.54 -4.23
CA GLY A 166 -23.37 3.50 -3.64
C GLY A 166 -23.45 3.47 -2.12
N ASP A 167 -22.70 2.58 -1.47
CA ASP A 167 -22.60 2.56 -0.01
C ASP A 167 -21.43 3.45 0.43
N PHE A 168 -21.72 4.46 1.24
CA PHE A 168 -20.74 5.43 1.72
C PHE A 168 -20.40 5.23 3.19
N GLU A 169 -19.18 5.55 3.57
CA GLU A 169 -18.80 5.81 4.96
C GLU A 169 -18.52 7.30 5.12
N MET A 170 -18.90 7.88 6.27
CA MET A 170 -18.71 9.29 6.60
C MET A 170 -17.93 9.43 7.91
N ASP A 171 -17.07 10.44 7.98
CA ASP A 171 -16.31 10.79 9.18
C ASP A 171 -15.89 12.27 9.19
N THR A 172 -15.42 12.74 10.35
CA THR A 172 -14.90 14.10 10.51
C THR A 172 -13.44 14.09 10.98
N ILE A 173 -12.56 14.68 10.18
CA ILE A 173 -11.16 14.94 10.54
C ILE A 173 -11.05 16.31 11.20
N VAL A 174 -10.56 16.33 12.44
CA VAL A 174 -10.34 17.55 13.22
C VAL A 174 -8.86 17.93 13.28
N GLY A 175 -8.60 19.25 13.27
CA GLY A 175 -7.28 19.87 13.42
C GLY A 175 -6.82 19.96 14.87
N ARG A 176 -5.61 20.45 15.09
CA ARG A 176 -5.04 20.63 16.44
C ARG A 176 -5.95 21.55 17.27
N GLY A 177 -6.18 21.19 18.53
CA GLY A 177 -6.97 21.99 19.47
C GLY A 177 -8.44 22.18 19.08
N ASN A 178 -9.00 21.32 18.22
CA ASN A 178 -10.33 21.48 17.61
C ASN A 178 -10.48 22.69 16.66
N HIS A 179 -9.37 23.28 16.21
CA HIS A 179 -9.36 24.39 15.26
C HIS A 179 -9.53 23.89 13.81
N GLY A 180 -10.77 23.96 13.34
CA GLY A 180 -11.18 23.55 12.01
C GLY A 180 -11.47 22.05 11.88
N ALA A 181 -12.42 21.74 11.00
CA ALA A 181 -12.87 20.38 10.73
C ALA A 181 -13.06 20.16 9.23
N ILE A 182 -12.85 18.94 8.78
CA ILE A 182 -13.07 18.48 7.41
C ILE A 182 -14.00 17.29 7.48
N VAL A 183 -15.14 17.35 6.81
CA VAL A 183 -15.98 16.17 6.59
C VAL A 183 -15.39 15.37 5.43
N THR A 184 -15.34 14.07 5.61
CA THR A 184 -14.85 13.11 4.62
C THR A 184 -15.92 12.06 4.37
N LEU A 185 -16.13 11.71 3.11
CA LEU A 185 -17.01 10.63 2.71
C LEU A 185 -16.25 9.73 1.74
N ILE A 186 -16.37 8.42 1.89
CA ILE A 186 -15.77 7.46 0.97
C ILE A 186 -16.85 6.52 0.44
N GLU A 187 -16.91 6.38 -0.88
CA GLU A 187 -17.71 5.31 -1.50
C GLU A 187 -16.93 3.99 -1.37
N ARG A 188 -17.56 2.97 -0.78
CA ARG A 188 -16.85 1.78 -0.27
C ARG A 188 -16.37 0.85 -1.36
N SER A 189 -17.07 0.74 -2.49
CA SER A 189 -16.71 -0.19 -3.57
C SER A 189 -15.47 0.28 -4.32
N THR A 190 -15.45 1.55 -4.75
CA THR A 190 -14.41 2.21 -5.55
C THR A 190 -13.37 2.97 -4.71
N ASN A 191 -13.60 3.15 -3.41
CA ASN A 191 -12.76 3.98 -2.54
C ASN A 191 -12.67 5.46 -2.99
N MET A 192 -13.65 5.96 -3.73
CA MET A 192 -13.73 7.37 -4.14
C MET A 192 -13.95 8.26 -2.92
N LEU A 193 -13.04 9.21 -2.71
CA LEU A 193 -13.06 10.13 -1.57
C LEU A 193 -13.70 11.46 -1.96
N PHE A 194 -14.62 11.92 -1.13
CA PHE A 194 -15.13 13.28 -1.11
C PHE A 194 -14.71 13.95 0.19
N MET A 195 -14.31 15.22 0.12
CA MET A 195 -13.91 15.95 1.31
C MET A 195 -14.19 17.44 1.20
N ARG A 196 -14.63 18.05 2.30
CA ARG A 196 -14.90 19.50 2.38
C ARG A 196 -14.58 20.03 3.77
N LYS A 197 -13.96 21.21 3.83
CA LYS A 197 -13.79 21.95 5.09
C LYS A 197 -15.12 22.47 5.60
N LEU A 198 -15.38 22.27 6.89
CA LEU A 198 -16.53 22.78 7.59
C LEU A 198 -16.21 24.17 8.14
N LYS A 199 -16.88 25.21 7.61
CA LYS A 199 -16.64 26.61 8.01
C LYS A 199 -16.99 26.88 9.48
N LYS A 200 -18.01 26.20 10.01
CA LYS A 200 -18.46 26.33 11.41
C LYS A 200 -18.04 25.15 12.29
N GLY A 201 -16.89 24.53 11.98
CA GLY A 201 -16.37 23.39 12.74
C GLY A 201 -17.34 22.20 12.79
N LYS A 202 -17.55 21.63 13.97
CA LYS A 202 -18.39 20.43 14.20
C LYS A 202 -19.90 20.71 14.32
N ASN A 203 -20.38 21.85 13.84
CA ASN A 203 -21.82 22.14 13.88
C ASN A 203 -22.61 21.12 13.03
N ALA A 204 -23.51 20.38 13.66
CA ALA A 204 -24.21 19.25 13.03
C ALA A 204 -25.08 19.66 11.82
N LYS A 205 -25.73 20.83 11.90
CA LYS A 205 -26.60 21.33 10.81
C LYS A 205 -25.79 21.74 9.58
N GLU A 206 -24.67 22.43 9.78
CA GLU A 206 -23.78 22.80 8.66
C GLU A 206 -23.07 21.59 8.06
N LEU A 207 -22.70 20.60 8.89
CA LEU A 207 -22.17 19.33 8.40
C LEU A 207 -23.20 18.64 7.50
N ALA A 208 -24.45 18.50 7.98
CA ALA A 208 -25.52 17.87 7.20
C ALA A 208 -25.74 18.56 5.85
N ARG A 209 -25.83 19.89 5.83
CA ARG A 209 -25.92 20.68 4.58
C ARG A 209 -24.75 20.43 3.64
N THR A 210 -23.53 20.36 4.19
CA THR A 210 -22.32 20.12 3.39
C THR A 210 -22.34 18.73 2.77
N VAL A 211 -22.75 17.71 3.52
CA VAL A 211 -22.87 16.32 3.05
C VAL A 211 -23.92 16.22 1.94
N ILE A 212 -25.10 16.82 2.15
CA ILE A 212 -26.15 16.90 1.13
C ILE A 212 -25.58 17.53 -0.14
N HIS A 213 -24.96 18.70 -0.05
CA HIS A 213 -24.40 19.39 -1.21
C HIS A 213 -23.33 18.57 -1.95
N LEU A 214 -22.50 17.79 -1.24
CA LEU A 214 -21.50 16.92 -1.84
C LEU A 214 -22.10 15.72 -2.58
N LEU A 215 -23.18 15.13 -2.06
CA LEU A 215 -23.77 13.91 -2.59
C LEU A 215 -25.00 14.15 -3.48
N SER A 216 -25.60 15.35 -3.45
CA SER A 216 -26.75 15.70 -4.30
C SER A 216 -26.53 15.41 -5.79
N PRO A 217 -25.36 15.70 -6.40
CA PRO A 217 -25.12 15.35 -7.81
C PRO A 217 -25.17 13.84 -8.11
N PHE A 218 -25.04 12.99 -7.09
CA PHE A 218 -24.98 11.54 -7.20
C PHE A 218 -26.14 10.85 -6.48
N LYS A 219 -27.18 11.60 -6.08
CA LYS A 219 -28.25 11.13 -5.18
C LYS A 219 -28.83 9.79 -5.61
N GLU A 220 -29.16 9.63 -6.90
CA GLU A 220 -29.75 8.40 -7.46
C GLU A 220 -28.86 7.15 -7.30
N HIS A 221 -27.56 7.35 -7.08
CA HIS A 221 -26.58 6.30 -6.92
C HIS A 221 -26.20 6.05 -5.44
N VAL A 222 -26.63 6.90 -4.51
CA VAL A 222 -26.36 6.71 -3.07
C VAL A 222 -27.38 5.76 -2.50
N LYS A 223 -26.93 4.66 -1.89
CA LYS A 223 -27.77 3.62 -1.30
C LYS A 223 -27.80 3.70 0.23
N SER A 224 -26.66 3.93 0.85
CA SER A 224 -26.56 4.05 2.31
C SER A 224 -25.37 4.89 2.75
N ILE A 225 -25.41 5.37 3.98
CA ILE A 225 -24.28 6.06 4.62
C ILE A 225 -24.03 5.44 5.98
N THR A 226 -22.79 5.07 6.30
CA THR A 226 -22.39 4.60 7.64
C THR A 226 -21.53 5.66 8.33
N THR A 227 -21.86 6.03 9.56
CA THR A 227 -21.10 6.99 10.37
C THR A 227 -20.85 6.49 11.79
N ASP A 228 -20.05 7.20 12.58
CA ASP A 228 -19.90 6.90 14.00
C ASP A 228 -20.92 7.67 14.86
N ASN A 229 -20.88 7.47 16.18
CA ASN A 229 -21.76 8.15 17.12
C ASN A 229 -21.28 9.57 17.52
N GLY A 230 -20.57 10.27 16.63
CA GLY A 230 -20.15 11.66 16.85
C GLY A 230 -21.35 12.61 16.92
N THR A 231 -21.31 13.58 17.84
CA THR A 231 -22.40 14.57 18.01
C THR A 231 -22.54 15.50 16.81
N GLU A 232 -21.48 15.65 16.01
CA GLU A 232 -21.52 16.33 14.72
C GLU A 232 -22.49 15.68 13.71
N PHE A 233 -22.90 14.43 13.93
CA PHE A 233 -23.84 13.70 13.09
C PHE A 233 -25.27 13.70 13.65
N ALA A 234 -25.57 14.52 14.67
CA ALA A 234 -26.91 14.58 15.26
C ALA A 234 -28.01 14.92 14.24
N CYS A 235 -27.72 15.72 13.21
CA CYS A 235 -28.67 16.06 12.14
C CYS A 235 -28.71 15.04 10.98
N HIS A 236 -28.40 13.76 11.24
CA HIS A 236 -28.40 12.70 10.23
C HIS A 236 -29.76 12.51 9.53
N GLU A 237 -30.88 12.63 10.25
CA GLU A 237 -32.23 12.52 9.66
C GLU A 237 -32.44 13.51 8.50
N MET A 238 -31.83 14.70 8.57
CA MET A 238 -31.87 15.69 7.48
C MET A 238 -31.15 15.18 6.23
N ILE A 239 -30.00 14.52 6.38
CA ILE A 239 -29.25 13.91 5.27
C ILE A 239 -30.09 12.78 4.68
N GLY A 240 -30.58 11.86 5.52
CA GLY A 240 -31.35 10.69 5.08
C GLY A 240 -32.62 11.08 4.33
N LYS A 241 -33.36 12.07 4.84
CA LYS A 241 -34.59 12.57 4.19
C LYS A 241 -34.33 13.21 2.82
N ILE A 242 -33.29 14.06 2.70
CA ILE A 242 -33.04 14.81 1.45
C ILE A 242 -32.42 13.91 0.38
N LEU A 243 -31.50 13.03 0.77
CA LEU A 243 -30.86 12.08 -0.14
C LEU A 243 -31.69 10.82 -0.39
N GLY A 244 -32.70 10.53 0.44
CA GLY A 244 -33.54 9.33 0.31
C GLY A 244 -32.80 8.05 0.72
N VAL A 245 -31.91 8.13 1.72
CA VAL A 245 -31.02 7.02 2.10
C VAL A 245 -31.07 6.73 3.60
N THR A 246 -30.79 5.48 3.95
CA THR A 246 -30.65 5.08 5.35
C THR A 246 -29.25 5.39 5.87
N ILE A 247 -29.17 5.93 7.09
CA ILE A 247 -27.91 6.24 7.77
C ILE A 247 -27.71 5.30 8.93
N TYR A 248 -26.68 4.48 8.84
CA TYR A 248 -26.30 3.50 9.85
C TYR A 248 -25.23 4.05 10.79
N PHE A 249 -25.37 3.76 12.08
CA PHE A 249 -24.40 4.14 13.10
C PHE A 249 -23.61 2.93 13.58
N ALA A 250 -22.28 3.00 13.44
CA ALA A 250 -21.37 1.98 13.94
C ALA A 250 -21.47 1.83 15.46
N ASP A 251 -21.20 0.63 15.95
CA ASP A 251 -21.16 0.34 17.37
C ASP A 251 -20.00 1.10 18.05
N PRO A 252 -20.18 1.53 19.30
CA PRO A 252 -19.08 2.05 20.09
C PRO A 252 -17.91 1.05 20.11
N TYR A 253 -16.69 1.57 19.97
CA TYR A 253 -15.45 0.78 19.98
C TYR A 253 -15.25 -0.18 18.78
N ALA A 254 -16.13 -0.15 17.79
CA ALA A 254 -16.06 -1.01 16.61
C ALA A 254 -15.51 -0.28 15.37
N SER A 255 -14.29 0.27 15.46
CA SER A 255 -13.69 1.04 14.34
C SER A 255 -13.55 0.23 13.03
N TRP A 256 -13.47 -1.11 13.11
CA TRP A 256 -13.40 -1.99 11.94
C TRP A 256 -14.68 -1.94 11.08
N GLN A 257 -15.82 -1.54 11.66
CA GLN A 257 -17.08 -1.37 10.93
C GLN A 257 -17.05 -0.19 9.93
N LYS A 258 -16.04 0.68 10.06
CA LYS A 258 -15.72 1.84 9.20
C LYS A 258 -14.30 1.74 8.59
N GLY A 259 -13.89 0.52 8.24
CA GLY A 259 -12.51 0.26 7.82
C GLY A 259 -12.06 1.02 6.56
N ALA A 260 -12.98 1.34 5.65
CA ALA A 260 -12.63 2.04 4.41
C ALA A 260 -12.28 3.50 4.67
N ILE A 261 -13.09 4.21 5.48
CA ILE A 261 -12.84 5.60 5.80
C ILE A 261 -11.67 5.76 6.76
N GLU A 262 -11.43 4.83 7.69
CA GLU A 262 -10.23 4.83 8.54
C GLU A 262 -8.94 4.77 7.68
N ASN A 263 -8.93 3.91 6.66
CA ASN A 263 -7.80 3.83 5.73
C ASN A 263 -7.60 5.15 4.95
N ALA A 264 -8.69 5.75 4.47
CA ALA A 264 -8.68 7.01 3.74
C ALA A 264 -8.30 8.20 4.62
N ASN A 265 -8.75 8.26 5.86
CA ASN A 265 -8.31 9.24 6.84
C ASN A 265 -6.80 9.17 7.04
N GLY A 266 -6.25 7.96 7.13
CA GLY A 266 -4.80 7.75 7.13
C GLY A 266 -4.11 8.29 5.87
N LEU A 267 -4.78 8.33 4.71
CA LEU A 267 -4.23 8.90 3.45
C LEU A 267 -4.23 10.42 3.54
N ILE A 268 -5.34 10.98 3.99
CA ILE A 268 -5.54 12.42 4.15
C ILE A 268 -4.53 13.00 5.14
N ARG A 269 -4.22 12.29 6.24
CA ARG A 269 -3.25 12.77 7.26
C ARG A 269 -1.83 12.96 6.74
N GLN A 270 -1.48 12.45 5.54
CA GLN A 270 -0.21 12.77 4.88
C GLN A 270 -0.16 14.23 4.39
N TYR A 271 -1.32 14.79 4.00
CA TYR A 271 -1.46 16.14 3.48
C TYR A 271 -2.00 17.12 4.52
N VAL A 272 -2.72 16.59 5.52
CA VAL A 272 -3.42 17.37 6.55
C VAL A 272 -3.03 16.81 7.94
N PRO A 273 -1.83 17.16 8.45
CA PRO A 273 -1.31 16.60 9.69
C PRO A 273 -2.16 16.94 10.93
N LYS A 274 -2.18 16.05 11.94
CA LYS A 274 -2.90 16.30 13.21
C LYS A 274 -2.34 17.48 14.03
N THR A 275 -1.09 17.85 13.79
CA THR A 275 -0.35 18.86 14.56
C THR A 275 -0.64 20.29 14.10
N GLU A 276 -1.31 20.45 12.96
CA GLU A 276 -1.63 21.75 12.38
C GLU A 276 -3.10 22.11 12.65
N THR A 277 -3.37 23.42 12.74
CA THR A 277 -4.73 23.94 12.71
C THR A 277 -5.25 23.88 11.27
N PHE A 278 -6.55 23.65 11.08
CA PHE A 278 -7.13 23.59 9.74
C PHE A 278 -7.70 24.92 9.28
N GLU A 279 -7.51 25.99 10.05
CA GLU A 279 -8.03 27.32 9.74
C GLU A 279 -7.45 27.89 8.45
N HIS A 280 -6.17 27.64 8.16
CA HIS A 280 -5.50 28.12 6.94
C HIS A 280 -5.64 27.17 5.74
N VAL A 281 -6.16 25.95 5.94
CA VAL A 281 -6.35 25.00 4.84
C VAL A 281 -7.43 25.54 3.90
N SER A 282 -7.04 25.87 2.67
CA SER A 282 -7.94 26.44 1.67
C SER A 282 -8.79 25.36 1.00
N HIS A 283 -9.89 25.77 0.38
CA HIS A 283 -10.71 24.83 -0.38
C HIS A 283 -9.93 24.24 -1.57
N GLN A 284 -9.09 25.05 -2.24
CA GLN A 284 -8.25 24.60 -3.35
C GLN A 284 -7.24 23.52 -2.92
N GLN A 285 -6.64 23.67 -1.74
CA GLN A 285 -5.74 22.64 -1.19
C GLN A 285 -6.48 21.32 -0.95
N ILE A 286 -7.68 21.38 -0.37
CA ILE A 286 -8.51 20.18 -0.13
C ILE A 286 -8.86 19.48 -1.45
N THR A 287 -9.26 20.24 -2.48
CA THR A 287 -9.54 19.69 -3.81
C THR A 287 -8.29 19.04 -4.41
N LYS A 288 -7.12 19.66 -4.27
CA LYS A 288 -5.85 19.09 -4.74
C LYS A 288 -5.51 17.79 -4.03
N PHE A 289 -5.68 17.73 -2.70
CA PHE A 289 -5.43 16.52 -1.91
C PHE A 289 -6.40 15.40 -2.27
N SER A 290 -7.70 15.72 -2.38
CA SER A 290 -8.73 14.78 -2.82
C SER A 290 -8.41 14.21 -4.19
N LYS A 291 -8.08 15.06 -5.18
CA LYS A 291 -7.69 14.63 -6.52
C LYS A 291 -6.49 13.68 -6.47
N LYS A 292 -5.44 14.02 -5.72
CA LYS A 292 -4.24 13.16 -5.60
C LYS A 292 -4.56 11.79 -4.99
N ILE A 293 -5.46 11.75 -4.00
CA ILE A 293 -5.91 10.50 -3.38
C ILE A 293 -6.78 9.68 -4.33
N ASN A 294 -7.66 10.33 -5.10
CA ASN A 294 -8.59 9.68 -6.03
C ASN A 294 -7.94 9.25 -7.35
N MET A 295 -6.84 9.88 -7.76
CA MET A 295 -6.01 9.45 -8.89
C MET A 295 -4.99 8.38 -8.49
N ARG A 296 -4.96 7.96 -7.22
CA ARG A 296 -4.02 6.95 -6.74
C ARG A 296 -4.56 5.54 -7.03
N PRO A 297 -3.82 4.71 -7.79
CA PRO A 297 -4.19 3.32 -8.09
C PRO A 297 -4.48 2.50 -6.84
N ARG A 298 -5.46 1.60 -6.90
CA ARG A 298 -5.78 0.67 -5.80
C ARG A 298 -5.64 -0.77 -6.26
N LYS A 299 -4.92 -1.59 -5.49
CA LYS A 299 -4.84 -3.04 -5.73
C LYS A 299 -6.23 -3.70 -5.78
N LYS A 300 -7.15 -3.26 -4.91
CA LYS A 300 -8.56 -3.71 -4.89
C LYS A 300 -9.27 -3.50 -6.24
N LEU A 301 -8.89 -2.46 -6.98
CA LEU A 301 -9.46 -2.10 -8.28
C LEU A 301 -8.53 -2.52 -9.42
N GLU A 302 -7.74 -3.57 -9.21
CA GLU A 302 -6.76 -4.05 -10.17
C GLU A 302 -5.81 -2.95 -10.65
N PHE A 303 -5.41 -2.03 -9.78
CA PHE A 303 -4.59 -0.86 -10.10
C PHE A 303 -5.24 0.19 -11.02
N LYS A 304 -6.58 0.18 -11.18
CA LYS A 304 -7.32 1.37 -11.64
C LYS A 304 -7.42 2.42 -10.53
N THR A 305 -7.76 3.65 -10.89
CA THR A 305 -7.96 4.73 -9.92
C THR A 305 -9.42 4.75 -9.39
N PRO A 306 -9.64 5.14 -8.12
CA PRO A 306 -10.97 5.39 -7.59
C PRO A 306 -11.81 6.34 -8.46
N TYR A 307 -11.16 7.36 -9.02
CA TYR A 307 -11.82 8.31 -9.92
C TYR A 307 -12.40 7.60 -11.16
N GLU A 308 -11.59 6.84 -11.89
CA GLU A 308 -12.04 6.12 -13.09
C GLU A 308 -13.18 5.14 -12.75
N CYS A 309 -12.99 4.30 -11.73
CA CYS A 309 -13.99 3.30 -11.36
C CYS A 309 -15.30 3.93 -10.88
N PHE A 310 -15.26 5.05 -10.14
CA PHE A 310 -16.48 5.72 -9.68
C PHE A 310 -17.26 6.30 -10.85
N TYR A 311 -16.59 7.03 -11.75
CA TYR A 311 -17.25 7.62 -12.91
C TYR A 311 -17.69 6.56 -13.94
N GLU A 312 -17.11 5.36 -13.96
CA GLU A 312 -17.65 4.23 -14.74
C GLU A 312 -19.01 3.73 -14.21
N GLN A 313 -19.32 3.89 -12.92
CA GLN A 313 -20.56 3.39 -12.29
C GLN A 313 -21.73 4.38 -12.33
N ILE A 314 -21.45 5.66 -12.60
CA ILE A 314 -22.46 6.75 -12.64
C ILE A 314 -22.68 7.31 -14.05
N LYS A 315 -22.18 6.60 -15.05
CA LYS A 315 -22.46 6.86 -16.46
C LYS A 315 -23.88 6.44 -16.81
#